data_AF-A0A3C0Q2J6-F1
#
_entry.id   AF-A0A3C0Q2J6-F1
#
_cell.length_a   1.000
_cell.length_b   1.000
_cell.length_c   1.000
_cell.angle_alpha   90.00
_cell.angle_beta   90.00
_cell.angle_gamma   90.00
#
_symmetry.space_group_name_H-M   'P 1'
#
loop_
_entity.id
_entity.type
_entity.pdbx_description
1 polymer ?
#
loop_
_entity_poly.entity_id
_entity_poly.type
_entity_poly.pdbx_seq_one_letter_code
_entity_poly.pdbx_strand_id
1 'polypeptide(L)' 'MRVLAIDVAVNGCSVGILDTKTTVFQQKRMETDRGQA' A
#
# COMPACT_ATOMS: atom_id res chain seq x y z
N MET A 1 12.75 -11.33 -8.57
CA MET A 1 11.28 -11.42 -8.56
C MET A 1 10.75 -10.18 -7.87
N ARG A 2 9.65 -9.59 -8.34
CA ARG A 2 9.02 -8.41 -7.71
C ARG A 2 7.61 -8.79 -7.29
N VAL A 3 7.21 -8.39 -6.08
CA VAL A 3 5.90 -8.70 -5.50
C VAL A 3 5.15 -7.40 -5.25
N LEU A 4 3.88 -7.34 -5.64
CA LEU A 4 2.97 -6.28 -5.23
C LEU A 4 2.43 -6.61 -3.84
N ALA A 5 2.71 -5.77 -2.85
CA ALA A 5 2.15 -5.86 -1.51
C ALA A 5 1.10 -4.78 -1.29
N ILE A 6 0.00 -5.16 -0.66
CA ILE A 6 -1.10 -4.26 -0.31
C ILE A 6 -1.43 -4.51 1.15
N ASP A 7 -1.29 -3.48 1.98
CA ASP A 7 -1.72 -3.46 3.37
C ASP A 7 -3.00 -2.62 3.49
N VAL A 8 -4.09 -3.23 3.97
CA VAL A 8 -5.43 -2.64 3.98
C VAL A 8 -5.87 -2.38 5.42
N ALA A 9 -6.27 -1.15 5.70
CA ALA A 9 -6.80 -0.70 6.98
C ALA A 9 -8.13 0.04 6.79
N VAL A 10 -8.85 0.24 7.90
CA VAL A 10 -10.16 0.93 7.90
C VAL A 10 -10.08 2.33 7.25
N ASN A 11 -8.99 3.04 7.49
CA ASN A 11 -8.81 4.43 7.05
C ASN A 11 -8.06 4.57 5.72
N GLY A 12 -7.71 3.47 5.07
CA GLY A 12 -7.00 3.51 3.79
C GLY A 12 -6.12 2.30 3.57
N CYS A 13 -5.24 2.38 2.59
CA CYS A 13 -4.29 1.30 2.29
C CYS A 13 -2.90 1.83 1.91
N SER A 14 -1.91 0.96 2.07
CA SER A 14 -0.56 1.16 1.56
C SER A 14 -0.27 0.13 0.49
N VAL A 15 0.22 0.59 -0.66
CA VAL A 15 0.61 -0.27 -1.79
C VAL A 15 2.11 -0.13 -2.00
N GLY A 16 2.81 -1.26 -2.09
CA GLY A 16 4.26 -1.31 -2.24
C GLY A 16 4.73 -2.33 -3.28
N ILE A 17 5.81 -2.04 -4.00
CA ILE A 17 6.56 -3.07 -4.75
C ILE A 17 7.75 -3.52 -3.90
N LEU A 18 7.76 -4.81 -3.55
CA LEU A 18 8.82 -5.47 -2.81
C LEU A 18 9.76 -6.22 -3.76
N ASP A 19 11.05 -6.09 -3.49
CA ASP A 19 12.12 -6.97 -3.98
C ASP A 19 12.20 -8.24 -3.10
N THR A 20 12.65 -9.36 -3.66
CA THR A 20 13.15 -10.56 -2.95
C THR A 20 14.03 -10.30 -1.72
N LYS A 21 14.69 -9.14 -1.62
CA LYS A 21 15.48 -8.68 -0.47
C LYS A 21 14.64 -7.95 0.59
N THR A 22 13.32 -8.01 0.51
CA THR A 22 12.34 -7.31 1.38
C THR A 22 12.40 -5.78 1.33
N THR A 23 13.19 -5.20 0.43
CA THR A 23 13.27 -3.76 0.24
C THR A 23 12.03 -3.26 -0.49
N VAL A 24 11.36 -2.25 0.09
CA VAL A 24 10.26 -1.53 -0.57
C VAL A 24 10.85 -0.51 -1.53
N PHE A 25 10.54 -0.63 -2.83
CA PHE A 25 11.09 0.24 -3.87
C PHE A 25 10.20 1.44 -4.19
N GLN A 26 8.88 1.24 -4.13
CA GLN A 26 7.87 2.27 -4.37
C GLN A 26 6.71 2.00 -3.43
N GLN A 27 6.38 2.96 -2.57
CA GLN A 27 5.23 2.91 -1.68
C GLN A 27 4.29 4.07 -1.97
N LYS A 28 3.00 3.78 -2.07
CA LYS A 28 1.94 4.79 -2.15
C LYS A 28 0.94 4.53 -1.04
N ARG A 29 0.62 5.56 -0.27
CA ARG A 29 -0.46 5.54 0.72
C ARG A 29 -1.70 6.21 0.13
N MET A 30 -2.85 5.60 0.36
CA MET A 30 -4.15 6.12 -0.07
C MET A 30 -5.07 6.12 1.14
N GLU A 31 -5.78 7.24 1.34
CA GLU A 31 -6.78 7.35 2.39
C GLU A 31 -8.15 6.96 1.83
N THR A 32 -8.96 6.31 2.66
CA THR A 32 -10.35 6.06 2.31
C THR A 32 -11.05 7.41 2.29
N ASP A 33 -11.63 7.78 1.14
CA ASP A 33 -12.52 8.94 1.08
C ASP A 33 -13.69 8.70 2.04
N ARG A 34 -13.81 9.57 3.03
CA ARG A 34 -14.82 9.46 4.08
C ARG A 34 -16.14 10.08 3.69
N GLY A 35 -16.28 10.58 2.45
CA GLY A 35 -17.50 11.14 1.84
C GLY A 35 -18.54 11.56 2.87
N GLN A 36 -18.57 12.85 3.24
CA GLN A 36 -19.47 13.39 4.28
C GLN A 36 -20.86 12.74 4.19
N ALA A 37 -21.15 11.85 5.14
CA ALA A 37 -22.41 11.14 5.24
C ALA A 37 -23.51 12.05 5.78
#